data_AF-A0A7X7N8K9-F1
#
_entry.id   AF-A0A7X7N8K9-F1
#
_cell.length_a   1.000
_cell.length_b   1.000
_cell.length_c   1.000
_cell.angle_alpha   90.00
_cell.angle_beta   90.00
_cell.angle_gamma   90.00
#
_symmetry.space_group_name_H-M   'P 1'
#
loop_
_entity.id
_entity.type
_entity.pdbx_description
1 polymer ?
#
loop_
_entity_poly.entity_id
_entity_poly.type
_entity_poly.pdbx_seq_one_letter_code
_entity_poly.pdbx_strand_id
1 'polypeptide(L)'
;MQVYHGEAGKGNNKTIEIIKDYEQLEMIANEGLLTLSIELGITVMKQMFEADVAAHAGPKGKHHSQREAYRHGKEKTKVVLGGAKLSIDRPRVRSIDGKEIPLSSLAMFQKDDPLTQAVLRRVLQGVSMRAYGRTIDYKDEESECVSKSEVNRRFIQGMECEMETFLTRRLDEDYIAVLIDGLQVGEWTVIAAMGIVNTGEKKVLGLMDGATENSTVCKSLLGNLVDRGLDPAVRRLYIIDGSKALRRSIKDIFGDAVPVQRCQVHKKRNVLGHLPESERANISKQMTLAYREFDEDIALKKLNLLADNLEYRYPSAAASLREGLEETLTVHRLKVPGLLRMTLCSTNCIESANSVARQTISRVKNWQNGTQVIRWVTAGFLQAERGFIRIKGYRQLPFLINAIRGDELLQTKSCAQVS
;
A
#
# COMPACT_ATOMS: atom_id res chain seq x y z
N MET A 1 19.07 -18.52 -76.43
CA MET A 1 19.54 -19.81 -76.97
C MET A 1 18.70 -20.93 -76.36
N GLN A 2 18.60 -22.09 -77.00
CA GLN A 2 17.49 -23.07 -76.90
C GLN A 2 16.91 -23.41 -75.51
N VAL A 3 15.62 -23.74 -75.55
CA VAL A 3 14.72 -24.20 -74.49
C VAL A 3 15.05 -25.64 -74.07
N TYR A 4 14.86 -25.96 -72.78
CA TYR A 4 14.52 -27.31 -72.34
C TYR A 4 13.25 -27.25 -71.48
N HIS A 5 12.21 -28.01 -71.89
CA HIS A 5 11.04 -28.26 -71.07
C HIS A 5 11.27 -29.53 -70.22
N GLY A 6 10.92 -29.46 -68.94
CA GLY A 6 10.82 -30.59 -68.02
C GLY A 6 9.64 -30.34 -67.08
N GLU A 7 8.79 -31.34 -66.90
CA GLU A 7 7.39 -31.13 -66.47
C GLU A 7 7.18 -30.94 -64.96
N ALA A 8 6.02 -30.35 -64.66
CA ALA A 8 5.60 -29.89 -63.35
C ALA A 8 5.41 -30.99 -62.29
N GLY A 9 6.01 -30.77 -61.10
CA GLY A 9 5.54 -31.33 -59.83
C GLY A 9 4.77 -30.27 -59.03
N LYS A 10 3.50 -30.52 -58.68
CA LYS A 10 2.64 -29.55 -57.97
C LYS A 10 3.09 -29.30 -56.52
N GLY A 11 3.89 -28.26 -56.31
CA GLY A 11 4.10 -27.64 -55.00
C GLY A 11 2.95 -26.70 -54.66
N ASN A 12 2.19 -26.99 -53.61
CA ASN A 12 1.08 -26.15 -53.15
C ASN A 12 1.63 -24.94 -52.36
N ASN A 13 2.18 -23.95 -53.06
CA ASN A 13 2.60 -22.68 -52.47
C ASN A 13 1.37 -21.92 -51.96
N LYS A 14 1.06 -22.08 -50.67
CA LYS A 14 0.26 -21.10 -49.94
C LYS A 14 1.10 -19.83 -49.81
N THR A 15 0.78 -18.84 -50.63
CA THR A 15 1.37 -17.50 -50.55
C THR A 15 1.20 -16.98 -49.12
N ILE A 16 2.31 -16.68 -48.45
CA ILE A 16 2.28 -15.99 -47.16
C ILE A 16 1.97 -14.52 -47.47
N GLU A 17 0.73 -14.11 -47.26
CA GLU A 17 0.38 -12.69 -47.27
C GLU A 17 1.10 -12.01 -46.10
N ILE A 18 2.11 -11.21 -46.43
CA ILE A 18 2.79 -10.38 -45.43
C ILE A 18 1.78 -9.31 -45.02
N ILE A 19 1.28 -9.42 -43.80
CA ILE A 19 0.44 -8.40 -43.16
C ILE A 19 1.24 -7.09 -43.12
N LYS A 20 0.77 -6.09 -43.87
CA LYS A 20 1.41 -4.76 -43.98
C LYS A 20 0.85 -3.73 -43.00
N ASP A 21 -0.16 -4.11 -42.24
CA ASP A 21 -0.75 -3.28 -41.21
C ASP A 21 0.10 -3.39 -39.93
N TYR A 22 0.69 -2.26 -39.52
CA TYR A 22 1.60 -2.20 -38.37
C TYR A 22 0.85 -2.44 -37.05
N GLU A 23 -0.43 -2.06 -36.95
CA GLU A 23 -1.26 -2.34 -35.76
C GLU A 23 -1.56 -3.84 -35.66
N GLN A 24 -1.83 -4.51 -36.78
CA GLN A 24 -1.98 -5.97 -36.79
C GLN A 24 -0.66 -6.71 -36.48
N LEU A 25 0.47 -6.23 -37.00
CA LEU A 25 1.78 -6.77 -36.64
C LEU A 25 2.11 -6.56 -35.15
N GLU A 26 1.77 -5.41 -34.57
CA GLU A 26 1.95 -5.13 -33.14
C GLU A 26 1.02 -5.99 -32.27
N MET A 27 -0.23 -6.20 -32.69
CA MET A 27 -1.17 -7.09 -32.01
C MET A 27 -0.71 -8.55 -32.06
N ILE A 28 -0.32 -9.05 -33.25
CA ILE A 28 0.22 -10.40 -33.44
C ILE A 28 1.55 -10.58 -32.69
N ALA A 29 2.40 -9.56 -32.63
CA ALA A 29 3.63 -9.61 -31.85
C ALA A 29 3.34 -9.71 -30.34
N ASN A 30 2.43 -8.88 -29.80
CA ASN A 30 2.12 -8.90 -28.37
C ASN A 30 1.39 -10.18 -27.92
N GLU A 31 0.34 -10.60 -28.63
CA GLU A 31 -0.38 -11.84 -28.31
C GLU A 31 0.48 -13.08 -28.61
N GLY A 32 1.21 -13.07 -29.73
CA GLY A 32 2.10 -14.15 -30.15
C GLY A 32 3.31 -14.34 -29.24
N LEU A 33 3.95 -13.26 -28.75
CA LEU A 33 5.11 -13.38 -27.84
C LEU A 33 4.71 -13.90 -26.46
N LEU A 34 3.54 -13.51 -25.93
CA LEU A 34 3.05 -14.05 -24.65
C LEU A 34 2.70 -15.53 -24.79
N THR A 35 2.00 -15.89 -25.86
CA THR A 35 1.62 -17.28 -26.18
C THR A 35 2.87 -18.14 -26.35
N LEU A 36 3.82 -17.71 -27.20
CA LEU A 36 5.12 -18.37 -27.40
C LEU A 36 5.90 -18.55 -26.10
N SER A 37 5.91 -17.54 -25.23
CA SER A 37 6.59 -17.62 -23.92
C SER A 37 5.98 -18.69 -23.01
N ILE A 38 4.65 -18.84 -23.05
CA ILE A 38 3.93 -19.84 -22.26
C ILE A 38 4.08 -21.23 -22.88
N GLU A 39 3.95 -21.38 -24.19
CA GLU A 39 4.21 -22.64 -24.91
C GLU A 39 5.66 -23.14 -24.71
N LEU A 40 6.64 -22.24 -24.77
CA LEU A 40 8.03 -22.55 -24.48
C LEU A 40 8.20 -22.98 -23.01
N GLY A 41 7.57 -22.28 -22.07
CA GLY A 41 7.55 -22.66 -20.65
C GLY A 41 6.93 -24.03 -20.40
N ILE A 42 5.81 -24.36 -21.06
CA ILE A 42 5.17 -25.68 -21.04
C ILE A 42 6.10 -26.74 -21.66
N THR A 43 6.82 -26.41 -22.72
CA THR A 43 7.76 -27.31 -23.40
C THR A 43 8.95 -27.64 -22.51
N VAL A 44 9.58 -26.64 -21.90
CA VAL A 44 10.66 -26.80 -20.92
C VAL A 44 10.17 -27.62 -19.71
N MET A 45 8.98 -27.34 -19.18
CA MET A 45 8.39 -28.13 -18.10
C MET A 45 8.19 -29.61 -18.48
N LYS A 46 7.66 -29.89 -19.68
CA LYS A 46 7.48 -31.26 -20.19
C LYS A 46 8.83 -31.99 -20.35
N GLN A 47 9.91 -31.28 -20.68
CA GLN A 47 11.27 -31.84 -20.70
C GLN A 47 11.79 -32.14 -19.28
N MET A 48 11.59 -31.24 -18.32
CA MET A 48 11.93 -31.47 -16.90
C MET A 48 11.19 -32.69 -16.33
N PHE A 49 9.90 -32.85 -16.68
CA PHE A 49 9.09 -34.00 -16.25
C PHE A 49 9.62 -35.32 -16.81
N GLU A 50 10.01 -35.39 -18.08
CA GLU A 50 10.58 -36.62 -18.65
C GLU A 50 12.04 -36.84 -18.19
N ALA A 51 12.77 -35.80 -17.76
CA ALA A 51 14.07 -35.95 -17.08
C ALA A 51 13.92 -36.62 -15.69
N ASP A 52 12.98 -36.15 -14.86
CA ASP A 52 12.63 -36.81 -13.58
C ASP A 52 12.21 -38.27 -13.80
N VAL A 53 11.36 -38.53 -14.80
CA VAL A 53 10.93 -39.90 -15.14
C VAL A 53 12.10 -40.75 -15.67
N ALA A 54 13.01 -40.19 -16.44
CA ALA A 54 14.19 -40.89 -16.94
C ALA A 54 15.20 -41.23 -15.82
N ALA A 55 15.29 -40.41 -14.77
CA ALA A 55 16.11 -40.70 -13.60
C ALA A 55 15.67 -41.99 -12.89
N HIS A 56 14.35 -42.20 -12.70
CA HIS A 56 13.83 -43.38 -12.01
C HIS A 56 13.60 -44.60 -12.92
N ALA A 57 13.19 -44.39 -14.17
CA ALA A 57 12.75 -45.44 -15.10
C ALA A 57 13.69 -45.68 -16.29
N GLY A 58 14.85 -45.01 -16.32
CA GLY A 58 15.81 -45.05 -17.44
C GLY A 58 15.30 -44.36 -18.72
N PRO A 59 16.12 -44.30 -19.78
CA PRO A 59 15.73 -43.69 -21.06
C PRO A 59 14.59 -44.45 -21.75
N LYS A 60 13.65 -43.71 -22.33
CA LYS A 60 12.45 -44.25 -22.99
C LYS A 60 12.82 -45.19 -24.14
N GLY A 61 12.16 -46.35 -24.21
CA GLY A 61 12.35 -47.33 -25.29
C GLY A 61 13.64 -48.16 -25.21
N LYS A 62 14.45 -48.02 -24.15
CA LYS A 62 15.65 -48.82 -23.92
C LYS A 62 15.52 -49.67 -22.67
N HIS A 63 16.14 -50.85 -22.66
CA HIS A 63 16.18 -51.68 -21.46
C HIS A 63 17.16 -51.09 -20.45
N HIS A 64 16.71 -50.85 -19.22
CA HIS A 64 17.54 -50.40 -18.10
C HIS A 64 17.51 -51.47 -16.99
N SER A 65 18.67 -52.03 -16.68
CA SER A 65 18.82 -53.12 -15.69
C SER A 65 18.70 -52.64 -14.25
N GLN A 66 19.17 -51.42 -13.96
CA GLN A 66 19.10 -50.77 -12.64
C GLN A 66 17.92 -49.78 -12.55
N ARG A 67 16.75 -50.11 -13.11
CA ARG A 67 15.57 -49.23 -13.01
C ARG A 67 14.93 -49.39 -11.62
N GLU A 68 14.51 -48.28 -11.02
CA GLU A 68 13.79 -48.27 -9.74
C GLU A 68 12.26 -48.23 -9.95
N ALA A 69 11.84 -47.86 -11.16
CA ALA A 69 10.45 -47.59 -11.49
C ALA A 69 10.08 -47.89 -12.96
N TYR A 70 8.78 -47.87 -13.24
CA TYR A 70 8.17 -48.03 -14.56
C TYR A 70 7.34 -46.80 -14.94
N ARG A 71 7.34 -46.45 -16.24
CA ARG A 71 6.44 -45.45 -16.81
C ARG A 71 5.00 -45.98 -16.82
N HIS A 72 4.06 -45.23 -16.25
CA HIS A 72 2.68 -45.65 -16.01
C HIS A 72 1.66 -44.69 -16.63
N GLY A 73 1.91 -44.30 -17.88
CA GLY A 73 1.04 -43.40 -18.65
C GLY A 73 1.15 -41.93 -18.25
N LYS A 74 0.04 -41.21 -18.38
CA LYS A 74 -0.10 -39.78 -18.07
C LYS A 74 -1.37 -39.53 -17.25
N GLU A 75 -1.45 -38.37 -16.61
CA GLU A 75 -2.64 -37.87 -15.91
C GLU A 75 -2.69 -36.33 -16.00
N LYS A 76 -3.89 -35.74 -16.06
CA LYS A 76 -4.04 -34.28 -16.02
C LYS A 76 -3.73 -33.75 -14.62
N THR A 77 -2.91 -32.73 -14.56
CA THR A 77 -2.56 -32.00 -13.34
C THR A 77 -2.60 -30.49 -13.58
N LYS A 78 -2.57 -29.71 -12.51
CA LYS A 78 -2.63 -28.24 -12.58
C LYS A 78 -1.28 -27.65 -12.21
N VAL A 79 -0.85 -26.65 -12.98
CA VAL A 79 0.40 -25.91 -12.79
C VAL A 79 0.17 -24.41 -12.92
N VAL A 80 1.09 -23.62 -12.40
CA VAL A 80 1.08 -22.16 -12.47
C VAL A 80 2.15 -21.68 -13.46
N LEU A 81 1.73 -20.97 -14.51
CA LEU A 81 2.60 -20.30 -15.48
C LEU A 81 1.97 -18.96 -15.88
N GLY A 82 2.79 -17.92 -16.08
CA GLY A 82 2.32 -16.59 -16.53
C GLY A 82 1.33 -15.88 -15.59
N GLY A 83 1.17 -16.35 -14.34
CA GLY A 83 0.09 -15.89 -13.45
C GLY A 83 -1.31 -16.44 -13.80
N ALA A 84 -1.37 -17.45 -14.65
CA ALA A 84 -2.53 -18.28 -14.96
C ALA A 84 -2.37 -19.70 -14.36
N LYS A 85 -3.46 -20.45 -14.34
CA LYS A 85 -3.50 -21.85 -13.88
C LYS A 85 -3.83 -22.74 -15.08
N LEU A 86 -2.94 -23.66 -15.44
CA LEU A 86 -3.03 -24.45 -16.66
C LEU A 86 -3.20 -25.94 -16.34
N SER A 87 -4.02 -26.63 -17.13
CA SER A 87 -4.33 -28.06 -17.01
C SER A 87 -3.51 -28.88 -18.00
N ILE A 88 -2.40 -29.46 -17.54
CA ILE A 88 -1.42 -30.15 -18.38
C ILE A 88 -1.37 -31.66 -18.10
N ASP A 89 -0.92 -32.44 -19.07
CA ASP A 89 -0.63 -33.86 -18.84
C ASP A 89 0.75 -34.06 -18.22
N ARG A 90 0.80 -34.50 -16.94
CA ARG A 90 2.03 -35.01 -16.33
C ARG A 90 2.23 -36.49 -16.69
N PRO A 91 3.46 -36.95 -16.94
CA PRO A 91 3.76 -38.38 -16.95
C PRO A 91 3.65 -38.94 -15.53
N ARG A 92 3.36 -40.25 -15.43
CA ARG A 92 3.35 -40.99 -14.17
C ARG A 92 4.47 -42.01 -14.15
N VAL A 93 5.09 -42.16 -12.99
CA VAL A 93 6.13 -43.15 -12.73
C VAL A 93 5.79 -43.87 -11.43
N ARG A 94 5.84 -45.21 -11.47
CA ARG A 94 5.55 -46.07 -10.32
C ARG A 94 6.76 -46.94 -10.00
N SER A 95 7.16 -46.95 -8.74
CA SER A 95 8.14 -47.90 -8.19
C SER A 95 7.80 -49.35 -8.55
N ILE A 96 8.79 -50.24 -8.45
CA ILE A 96 8.59 -51.69 -8.62
C ILE A 96 7.49 -52.22 -7.68
N ASP A 97 7.40 -51.66 -6.46
CA ASP A 97 6.35 -51.98 -5.46
C ASP A 97 4.97 -51.37 -5.77
N GLY A 98 4.76 -50.81 -6.97
CA GLY A 98 3.49 -50.26 -7.43
C GLY A 98 3.10 -48.88 -6.87
N LYS A 99 3.87 -48.32 -5.93
CA LYS A 99 3.64 -46.96 -5.39
C LYS A 99 4.04 -45.90 -6.41
N GLU A 100 3.23 -44.84 -6.52
CA GLU A 100 3.53 -43.71 -7.39
C GLU A 100 4.61 -42.80 -6.78
N ILE A 101 5.57 -42.39 -7.63
CA ILE A 101 6.67 -41.52 -7.24
C ILE A 101 6.33 -40.10 -7.73
N PRO A 102 6.38 -39.07 -6.85
CA PRO A 102 6.15 -37.69 -7.24
C PRO A 102 7.33 -37.16 -8.06
N LEU A 103 7.05 -36.34 -9.08
CA LEU A 103 8.08 -35.65 -9.87
C LEU A 103 8.59 -34.43 -9.09
N SER A 104 9.91 -34.30 -8.95
CA SER A 104 10.55 -33.19 -8.21
C SER A 104 10.24 -31.83 -8.83
N SER A 105 10.24 -31.79 -10.17
CA SER A 105 9.95 -30.61 -10.99
C SER A 105 8.47 -30.21 -10.94
N LEU A 106 7.54 -31.16 -10.79
CA LEU A 106 6.10 -30.85 -10.66
C LEU A 106 5.83 -29.97 -9.43
N ALA A 107 6.49 -30.25 -8.30
CA ALA A 107 6.37 -29.44 -7.10
C ALA A 107 6.81 -27.98 -7.32
N MET A 108 7.77 -27.72 -8.23
CA MET A 108 8.21 -26.37 -8.58
C MET A 108 7.12 -25.58 -9.31
N PHE A 109 6.46 -26.19 -10.29
CA PHE A 109 5.38 -25.56 -11.07
C PHE A 109 4.01 -25.59 -10.37
N GLN A 110 3.92 -26.27 -9.23
CA GLN A 110 2.78 -26.21 -8.31
C GLN A 110 2.98 -25.21 -7.15
N LYS A 111 4.14 -24.53 -7.06
CA LYS A 111 4.31 -23.43 -6.10
C LYS A 111 3.34 -22.31 -6.39
N ASP A 112 2.65 -21.88 -5.34
CA ASP A 112 1.55 -20.92 -5.43
C ASP A 112 2.00 -19.46 -5.62
N ASP A 113 3.28 -19.16 -5.36
CA ASP A 113 3.80 -17.79 -5.25
C ASP A 113 3.57 -16.91 -6.49
N PRO A 114 3.80 -17.35 -7.74
CA PRO A 114 3.63 -16.48 -8.91
C PRO A 114 2.17 -16.08 -9.14
N LEU A 115 1.24 -17.01 -8.94
CA LEU A 115 -0.20 -16.75 -9.05
C LEU A 115 -0.72 -15.91 -7.87
N THR A 116 -0.20 -16.15 -6.67
CA THR A 116 -0.55 -15.36 -5.48
C THR A 116 -0.07 -13.91 -5.62
N GLN A 117 1.14 -13.67 -6.12
CA GLN A 117 1.61 -12.32 -6.46
C GLN A 117 0.80 -11.67 -7.60
N ALA A 118 0.43 -12.42 -8.63
CA ALA A 118 -0.39 -11.92 -9.74
C ALA A 118 -1.80 -11.50 -9.27
N VAL A 119 -2.42 -12.29 -8.38
CA VAL A 119 -3.66 -11.95 -7.68
C VAL A 119 -3.49 -10.69 -6.86
N LEU A 120 -2.46 -10.65 -5.99
CA LEU A 120 -2.19 -9.51 -5.11
C LEU A 120 -2.05 -8.21 -5.90
N ARG A 121 -1.18 -8.17 -6.92
CA ARG A 121 -0.96 -6.97 -7.75
C ARG A 121 -2.24 -6.49 -8.42
N ARG A 122 -2.99 -7.36 -9.09
CA ARG A 122 -4.23 -6.99 -9.81
C ARG A 122 -5.33 -6.52 -8.84
N VAL A 123 -5.50 -7.19 -7.70
CA VAL A 123 -6.51 -6.80 -6.68
C VAL A 123 -6.16 -5.47 -6.00
N LEU A 124 -4.88 -5.20 -5.71
CA LEU A 124 -4.42 -3.91 -5.18
C LEU A 124 -4.64 -2.74 -6.15
N GLN A 125 -4.55 -3.00 -7.47
CA GLN A 125 -4.93 -2.06 -8.54
C GLN A 125 -6.46 -1.96 -8.75
N GLY A 126 -7.25 -2.53 -7.84
CA GLY A 126 -8.72 -2.42 -7.83
C GLY A 126 -9.46 -3.43 -8.71
N VAL A 127 -8.79 -4.43 -9.30
CA VAL A 127 -9.48 -5.52 -10.02
C VAL A 127 -10.32 -6.31 -9.00
N SER A 128 -11.64 -6.34 -9.20
CA SER A 128 -12.50 -7.10 -8.30
C SER A 128 -12.24 -8.61 -8.41
N MET A 129 -12.38 -9.34 -7.30
CA MET A 129 -12.17 -10.81 -7.28
C MET A 129 -13.07 -11.58 -8.25
N ARG A 130 -14.22 -11.02 -8.66
CA ARG A 130 -15.10 -11.58 -9.70
C ARG A 130 -14.62 -11.28 -11.12
N ALA A 131 -13.88 -10.18 -11.30
CA ALA A 131 -13.34 -9.75 -12.59
C ALA A 131 -11.93 -10.29 -12.86
N TYR A 132 -11.22 -10.83 -11.86
CA TYR A 132 -9.84 -11.32 -11.98
C TYR A 132 -9.62 -12.24 -13.20
N GLY A 133 -10.50 -13.24 -13.42
CA GLY A 133 -10.39 -14.14 -14.57
C GLY A 133 -10.49 -13.45 -15.94
N ARG A 134 -11.11 -12.26 -16.01
CA ARG A 134 -11.15 -11.45 -17.24
C ARG A 134 -9.81 -10.75 -17.52
N THR A 135 -9.04 -10.46 -16.47
CA THR A 135 -7.74 -9.78 -16.49
C THR A 135 -6.53 -10.73 -16.59
N ILE A 136 -6.77 -12.02 -16.85
CA ILE A 136 -5.73 -12.96 -17.25
C ILE A 136 -5.58 -12.84 -18.77
N ASP A 137 -4.38 -12.48 -19.21
CA ASP A 137 -4.11 -12.09 -20.60
C ASP A 137 -4.01 -13.32 -21.51
N TYR A 138 -3.36 -14.39 -21.05
CA TYR A 138 -3.37 -15.70 -21.72
C TYR A 138 -4.66 -16.48 -21.39
N LYS A 139 -5.42 -16.81 -22.43
CA LYS A 139 -6.61 -17.67 -22.37
C LYS A 139 -6.57 -18.67 -23.52
N ASP A 140 -6.39 -19.93 -23.17
CA ASP A 140 -6.36 -21.09 -24.08
C ASP A 140 -7.31 -22.18 -23.54
N GLU A 141 -7.61 -23.23 -24.32
CA GLU A 141 -8.49 -24.34 -23.92
C GLU A 141 -7.97 -25.06 -22.65
N GLU A 142 -6.65 -25.13 -22.45
CA GLU A 142 -6.05 -25.70 -21.23
C GLU A 142 -6.02 -24.72 -20.03
N SER A 143 -6.47 -23.47 -20.19
CA SER A 143 -6.42 -22.45 -19.13
C SER A 143 -7.66 -22.45 -18.23
N GLU A 144 -7.46 -22.60 -16.92
CA GLU A 144 -8.54 -22.50 -15.94
C GLU A 144 -8.65 -21.08 -15.35
N CYS A 145 -9.82 -20.47 -15.53
CA CYS A 145 -10.16 -19.24 -14.82
C CYS A 145 -10.21 -19.47 -13.30
N VAL A 146 -9.36 -18.77 -12.56
CA VAL A 146 -9.30 -18.83 -11.10
C VAL A 146 -10.62 -18.35 -10.49
N SER A 147 -11.26 -19.20 -9.67
CA SER A 147 -12.54 -18.89 -9.03
C SER A 147 -12.43 -17.72 -8.05
N LYS A 148 -13.51 -16.95 -7.85
CA LYS A 148 -13.59 -15.85 -6.86
C LYS A 148 -13.06 -16.28 -5.48
N SER A 149 -13.40 -17.49 -5.03
CA SER A 149 -12.99 -18.01 -3.72
C SER A 149 -11.49 -18.33 -3.65
N GLU A 150 -10.90 -18.84 -4.74
CA GLU A 150 -9.45 -19.04 -4.84
C GLU A 150 -8.69 -17.70 -4.92
N VAL A 151 -9.20 -16.72 -5.69
CA VAL A 151 -8.65 -15.35 -5.71
C VAL A 151 -8.71 -14.72 -4.31
N ASN A 152 -9.82 -14.89 -3.57
CA ASN A 152 -9.93 -14.38 -2.20
C ASN A 152 -8.93 -15.03 -1.25
N ARG A 153 -8.78 -16.36 -1.29
CA ARG A 153 -7.80 -17.09 -0.46
C ARG A 153 -6.36 -16.64 -0.76
N ARG A 154 -6.02 -16.50 -2.05
CA ARG A 154 -4.69 -16.03 -2.48
C ARG A 154 -4.42 -14.58 -2.09
N PHE A 155 -5.41 -13.70 -2.21
CA PHE A 155 -5.28 -12.32 -1.73
C PHE A 155 -5.04 -12.27 -0.22
N ILE A 156 -5.75 -13.09 0.56
CA ILE A 156 -5.55 -13.21 2.01
C ILE A 156 -4.12 -13.68 2.32
N GLN A 157 -3.69 -14.80 1.74
CA GLN A 157 -2.34 -15.37 1.91
C GLN A 157 -1.23 -14.39 1.49
N GLY A 158 -1.38 -13.73 0.34
CA GLY A 158 -0.40 -12.74 -0.13
C GLY A 158 -0.33 -11.50 0.74
N MET A 159 -1.46 -11.07 1.31
CA MET A 159 -1.50 -9.96 2.25
C MET A 159 -0.97 -10.31 3.64
N GLU A 160 -1.02 -11.56 4.09
CA GLU A 160 -0.59 -11.93 5.44
C GLU A 160 0.90 -11.63 5.68
N CYS A 161 1.78 -12.01 4.74
CA CYS A 161 3.21 -11.70 4.80
C CYS A 161 3.52 -10.19 4.71
N GLU A 162 2.81 -9.48 3.81
CA GLU A 162 2.93 -8.03 3.64
C GLU A 162 2.46 -7.28 4.90
N MET A 163 1.38 -7.75 5.54
CA MET A 163 0.84 -7.20 6.79
C MET A 163 1.77 -7.47 7.96
N GLU A 164 2.29 -8.68 8.11
CA GLU A 164 3.24 -9.03 9.17
C GLU A 164 4.47 -8.14 9.07
N THR A 165 5.07 -8.04 7.89
CA THR A 165 6.20 -7.14 7.62
C THR A 165 5.85 -5.69 7.95
N PHE A 166 4.71 -5.18 7.49
CA PHE A 166 4.31 -3.78 7.67
C PHE A 166 3.95 -3.41 9.12
N LEU A 167 3.25 -4.29 9.85
CA LEU A 167 2.78 -4.05 11.21
C LEU A 167 3.86 -4.34 12.27
N THR A 168 4.91 -5.09 11.94
CA THR A 168 6.03 -5.38 12.85
C THR A 168 7.31 -4.60 12.55
N ARG A 169 7.46 -3.97 11.37
CA ARG A 169 8.70 -3.26 10.99
C ARG A 169 9.16 -2.29 12.08
N ARG A 170 10.47 -2.29 12.35
CA ARG A 170 11.12 -1.36 13.28
C ARG A 170 10.92 0.09 12.86
N LEU A 171 10.86 0.98 13.84
CA LEU A 171 10.62 2.41 13.70
C LEU A 171 11.80 3.25 14.22
N ASP A 172 13.02 2.70 14.10
CA ASP A 172 14.28 3.26 14.61
C ASP A 172 14.82 4.47 13.83
N GLU A 173 14.04 5.00 12.88
CA GLU A 173 14.42 6.17 12.08
C GLU A 173 14.16 7.49 12.82
N ASP A 174 14.92 8.53 12.45
CA ASP A 174 14.75 9.87 12.97
C ASP A 174 13.51 10.57 12.38
N TYR A 175 12.33 10.12 12.80
CA TYR A 175 11.07 10.81 12.57
C TYR A 175 11.07 12.15 13.31
N ILE A 176 10.76 13.25 12.62
CA ILE A 176 10.69 14.61 13.19
C ILE A 176 9.24 15.01 13.47
N ALA A 177 8.30 14.48 12.69
CA ALA A 177 6.87 14.69 12.88
C ALA A 177 6.07 13.40 12.67
N VAL A 178 4.94 13.28 13.36
CA VAL A 178 3.98 12.16 13.24
C VAL A 178 2.59 12.74 13.03
N LEU A 179 1.97 12.40 11.90
CA LEU A 179 0.58 12.72 11.58
C LEU A 179 -0.30 11.55 11.99
N ILE A 180 -1.46 11.83 12.59
CA ILE A 180 -2.45 10.80 12.94
C ILE A 180 -3.83 11.27 12.48
N ASP A 181 -4.56 10.40 11.80
CA ASP A 181 -5.87 10.69 11.19
C ASP A 181 -6.77 9.45 11.16
N GLY A 182 -8.09 9.68 11.16
CA GLY A 182 -9.11 8.64 11.18
C GLY A 182 -9.65 8.28 9.79
N LEU A 183 -9.68 6.99 9.48
CA LEU A 183 -10.27 6.45 8.25
C LEU A 183 -11.52 5.63 8.56
N GLN A 184 -12.70 6.17 8.24
CA GLN A 184 -13.96 5.43 8.32
C GLN A 184 -14.08 4.42 7.16
N VAL A 185 -14.42 3.18 7.49
CA VAL A 185 -14.55 2.02 6.59
C VAL A 185 -15.85 1.27 6.92
N GLY A 186 -16.96 1.72 6.35
CA GLY A 186 -18.29 1.26 6.75
C GLY A 186 -18.58 1.68 8.19
N GLU A 187 -18.90 0.73 9.06
CA GLU A 187 -19.13 0.96 10.50
C GLU A 187 -17.82 1.02 11.32
N TRP A 188 -16.68 0.65 10.72
CA TRP A 188 -15.38 0.58 11.40
C TRP A 188 -14.60 1.88 11.24
N THR A 189 -13.83 2.26 12.26
CA THR A 189 -12.84 3.34 12.19
C THR A 189 -11.44 2.74 12.27
N VAL A 190 -10.54 3.09 11.36
CA VAL A 190 -9.11 2.76 11.47
C VAL A 190 -8.34 4.05 11.73
N ILE A 191 -7.62 4.10 12.84
CA ILE A 191 -6.68 5.18 13.14
C ILE A 191 -5.35 4.83 12.47
N ALA A 192 -4.81 5.75 11.67
CA ALA A 192 -3.55 5.58 10.97
C ALA A 192 -2.51 6.60 11.45
N ALA A 193 -1.26 6.17 11.59
CA ALA A 193 -0.13 7.03 11.90
C ALA A 193 0.85 7.11 10.72
N MET A 194 1.40 8.30 10.44
CA MET A 194 2.39 8.55 9.40
C MET A 194 3.53 9.42 9.92
N GLY A 195 4.76 8.92 9.89
CA GLY A 195 5.96 9.65 10.24
C GLY A 195 6.55 10.40 9.05
N ILE A 196 7.20 11.52 9.34
CA ILE A 196 8.09 12.25 8.43
C ILE A 196 9.51 12.12 8.98
N VAL A 197 10.39 11.45 8.23
CA VAL A 197 11.82 11.31 8.54
C VAL A 197 12.55 12.65 8.35
N ASN A 198 13.70 12.85 8.99
CA ASN A 198 14.51 14.07 8.86
C ASN A 198 14.93 14.43 7.41
N THR A 199 14.91 13.48 6.47
CA THR A 199 15.09 13.69 5.02
C THR A 199 13.84 14.24 4.31
N GLY A 200 12.69 14.28 4.99
CA GLY A 200 11.38 14.64 4.47
C GLY A 200 10.60 13.49 3.83
N GLU A 201 11.08 12.26 3.95
CA GLU A 201 10.39 11.06 3.49
C GLU A 201 9.23 10.70 4.42
N LYS A 202 8.11 10.24 3.85
CA LYS A 202 6.91 9.83 4.59
C LYS A 202 6.89 8.32 4.73
N LYS A 203 6.50 7.80 5.89
CA LYS A 203 6.30 6.36 6.15
C LYS A 203 5.08 6.16 7.04
N VAL A 204 4.21 5.21 6.72
CA VAL A 204 3.01 4.87 7.52
C VAL A 204 3.45 4.00 8.69
N LEU A 205 3.43 4.52 9.92
CA LEU A 205 4.05 3.87 11.07
C LEU A 205 3.21 2.68 11.57
N GLY A 206 1.88 2.81 11.55
CA GLY A 206 0.97 1.78 12.03
C GLY A 206 -0.49 2.09 11.74
N LEU A 207 -1.32 1.07 11.94
CA LEU A 207 -2.77 1.09 11.75
C LEU A 207 -3.41 0.36 12.94
N MET A 208 -4.52 0.88 13.47
CA MET A 208 -5.28 0.25 14.53
C MET A 208 -6.77 0.41 14.27
N ASP A 209 -7.55 -0.67 14.31
CA ASP A 209 -9.01 -0.61 14.17
C ASP A 209 -9.71 -0.39 15.50
N GLY A 210 -10.90 0.20 15.42
CA GLY A 210 -11.80 0.41 16.54
C GLY A 210 -13.23 0.68 16.07
N ALA A 211 -14.18 0.55 16.98
CA ALA A 211 -15.56 0.96 16.74
C ALA A 211 -15.73 2.49 16.73
N THR A 212 -14.84 3.22 17.40
CA THR A 212 -14.76 4.69 17.46
C THR A 212 -13.32 5.12 17.76
N GLU A 213 -13.02 6.42 17.66
CA GLU A 213 -11.79 7.03 18.20
C GLU A 213 -11.75 7.06 19.73
N ASN A 214 -11.88 5.90 20.37
CA ASN A 214 -11.73 5.80 21.82
C ASN A 214 -10.25 5.95 22.20
N SER A 215 -10.01 6.57 23.36
CA SER A 215 -8.71 6.68 24.02
C SER A 215 -7.95 5.36 24.09
N THR A 216 -8.64 4.21 24.27
CA THR A 216 -8.01 2.88 24.24
C THR A 216 -7.34 2.59 22.90
N VAL A 217 -8.02 2.82 21.77
CA VAL A 217 -7.49 2.57 20.42
C VAL A 217 -6.30 3.49 20.14
N CYS A 218 -6.41 4.75 20.56
CA CYS A 218 -5.35 5.75 20.46
C CYS A 218 -4.09 5.31 21.22
N LYS A 219 -4.25 4.87 22.48
CA LYS A 219 -3.14 4.36 23.31
C LYS A 219 -2.54 3.06 22.76
N SER A 220 -3.37 2.14 22.28
CA SER A 220 -2.89 0.88 21.67
C SER A 220 -2.04 1.13 20.42
N LEU A 221 -2.48 2.05 19.53
CA LEU A 221 -1.69 2.45 18.37
C LEU A 221 -0.35 3.04 18.79
N LEU A 222 -0.36 4.06 19.66
CA LEU A 222 0.86 4.76 20.08
C LEU A 222 1.83 3.86 20.86
N GLY A 223 1.32 2.99 21.73
CA GLY A 223 2.10 1.97 22.43
C GLY A 223 2.79 1.01 21.45
N ASN A 224 2.05 0.50 20.45
CA ASN A 224 2.64 -0.33 19.40
C ASN A 224 3.76 0.39 18.63
N LEU A 225 3.66 1.70 18.39
CA LEU A 225 4.75 2.44 17.76
C LEU A 225 5.99 2.52 18.67
N VAL A 226 5.79 2.76 19.97
CA VAL A 226 6.88 2.79 20.97
C VAL A 226 7.58 1.43 21.07
N ASP A 227 6.83 0.34 21.22
CA ASP A 227 7.36 -1.04 21.28
C ASP A 227 8.23 -1.38 20.05
N ARG A 228 7.87 -0.81 18.89
CA ARG A 228 8.56 -0.99 17.61
C ARG A 228 9.74 -0.05 17.39
N GLY A 229 10.04 0.87 18.32
CA GLY A 229 11.23 1.73 18.28
C GLY A 229 10.96 3.24 18.13
N LEU A 230 9.70 3.70 18.14
CA LEU A 230 9.40 5.14 18.18
C LEU A 230 9.67 5.71 19.58
N ASP A 231 10.96 5.91 19.89
CA ASP A 231 11.47 6.29 21.21
C ASP A 231 10.72 7.52 21.79
N PRO A 232 10.02 7.39 22.93
CA PRO A 232 9.27 8.48 23.52
C PRO A 232 10.15 9.59 24.11
N ALA A 233 11.43 9.35 24.37
CA ALA A 233 12.37 10.38 24.84
C ALA A 233 12.71 11.40 23.75
N VAL A 234 12.70 11.00 22.48
CA VAL A 234 13.01 11.89 21.36
C VAL A 234 11.81 12.77 21.02
N ARG A 235 11.94 14.08 21.26
CA ARG A 235 10.90 15.07 20.93
C ARG A 235 10.63 15.17 19.43
N ARG A 236 9.33 15.23 19.09
CA ARG A 236 8.75 15.25 17.73
C ARG A 236 7.46 16.08 17.69
N LEU A 237 7.10 16.58 16.52
CA LEU A 237 5.81 17.28 16.29
C LEU A 237 4.69 16.28 16.00
N TYR A 238 3.62 16.28 16.79
CA TYR A 238 2.42 15.50 16.47
C TYR A 238 1.39 16.37 15.73
N ILE A 239 0.76 15.85 14.69
CA ILE A 239 -0.22 16.58 13.86
C ILE A 239 -1.52 15.78 13.80
N ILE A 240 -2.60 16.35 14.34
CA ILE A 240 -3.91 15.68 14.48
C ILE A 240 -5.06 16.58 14.01
N ASP A 241 -6.23 16.02 13.73
CA ASP A 241 -7.43 16.76 13.33
C ASP A 241 -8.02 17.63 14.48
N GLY A 242 -7.88 17.16 15.72
CA GLY A 242 -8.51 17.72 16.91
C GLY A 242 -9.03 16.71 17.92
N SER A 243 -8.94 15.41 17.64
CA SER A 243 -9.39 14.34 18.54
C SER A 243 -8.79 14.47 19.95
N LYS A 244 -9.65 14.75 20.94
CA LYS A 244 -9.24 14.89 22.35
C LYS A 244 -8.67 13.59 22.92
N ALA A 245 -9.11 12.45 22.40
CA ALA A 245 -8.60 11.14 22.73
C ALA A 245 -7.15 10.95 22.25
N LEU A 246 -6.86 11.31 20.99
CA LEU A 246 -5.47 11.33 20.47
C LEU A 246 -4.61 12.30 21.26
N ARG A 247 -5.06 13.56 21.43
CA ARG A 247 -4.33 14.60 22.18
C ARG A 247 -3.89 14.13 23.56
N ARG A 248 -4.81 13.53 24.33
CA ARG A 248 -4.51 12.98 25.66
C ARG A 248 -3.55 11.80 25.58
N SER A 249 -3.78 10.86 24.67
CA SER A 249 -2.92 9.67 24.52
C SER A 249 -1.49 10.03 24.11
N ILE A 250 -1.31 11.08 23.30
CA ILE A 250 0.01 11.62 22.94
C ILE A 250 0.71 12.17 24.19
N LYS A 251 0.04 13.01 24.99
CA LYS A 251 0.62 13.56 26.24
C LYS A 251 0.92 12.50 27.29
N ASP A 252 0.01 11.52 27.45
CA ASP A 252 0.16 10.42 28.40
C ASP A 252 1.39 9.53 28.09
N ILE A 253 1.89 9.50 26.84
CA ILE A 253 2.99 8.62 26.38
C ILE A 253 4.28 9.41 26.10
N PHE A 254 4.18 10.59 25.49
CA PHE A 254 5.32 11.42 25.04
C PHE A 254 5.56 12.67 25.92
N GLY A 255 4.81 12.80 27.02
CA GLY A 255 4.93 13.87 27.99
C GLY A 255 4.18 15.16 27.64
N ASP A 256 3.90 15.98 28.66
CA ASP A 256 3.04 17.17 28.51
C ASP A 256 3.63 18.28 27.63
N ALA A 257 4.95 18.35 27.52
CA ALA A 257 5.69 19.35 26.75
C ALA A 257 5.79 19.01 25.25
N VAL A 258 5.24 17.87 24.80
CA VAL A 258 5.30 17.46 23.40
C VAL A 258 4.51 18.43 22.51
N PRO A 259 5.09 18.96 21.42
CA PRO A 259 4.39 19.89 20.55
C PRO A 259 3.32 19.16 19.74
N VAL A 260 2.05 19.57 19.93
CA VAL A 260 0.90 19.08 19.17
C VAL A 260 0.35 20.20 18.30
N GLN A 261 0.34 20.01 16.99
CA GLN A 261 -0.31 20.86 16.01
C GLN A 261 -1.68 20.29 15.65
N ARG A 262 -2.73 21.11 15.79
CA ARG A 262 -4.06 20.78 15.29
C ARG A 262 -4.24 21.26 13.85
N CYS A 263 -4.82 20.40 13.00
CA CYS A 263 -5.01 20.68 11.58
C CYS A 263 -5.90 21.92 11.36
N GLN A 264 -5.32 22.94 10.73
CA GLN A 264 -6.03 24.18 10.39
C GLN A 264 -7.17 23.96 9.38
N VAL A 265 -7.06 22.94 8.51
CA VAL A 265 -8.11 22.58 7.54
C VAL A 265 -9.32 21.98 8.25
N HIS A 266 -9.10 21.01 9.15
CA HIS A 266 -10.16 20.44 9.98
C HIS A 266 -10.80 21.51 10.89
N LYS A 267 -9.98 22.33 11.55
CA LYS A 267 -10.46 23.47 12.35
C LYS A 267 -11.38 24.39 11.56
N LYS A 268 -10.97 24.82 10.35
CA LYS A 268 -11.81 25.63 9.47
C LYS A 268 -13.10 24.91 9.11
N ARG A 269 -13.05 23.63 8.73
CA ARG A 269 -14.25 22.84 8.37
C ARG A 269 -15.26 22.80 9.52
N ASN A 270 -14.80 22.61 10.75
CA ASN A 270 -15.63 22.56 11.95
C ASN A 270 -16.31 23.91 12.23
N VAL A 271 -15.55 25.02 12.20
CA VAL A 271 -16.11 26.39 12.40
C VAL A 271 -17.14 26.72 11.32
N LEU A 272 -16.83 26.44 10.05
CA LEU A 272 -17.71 26.71 8.91
C LEU A 272 -18.98 25.85 8.92
N GLY A 273 -18.94 24.67 9.54
CA GLY A 273 -20.10 23.79 9.70
C GLY A 273 -21.22 24.40 10.56
N HIS A 274 -20.88 25.28 11.50
CA HIS A 274 -21.85 26.01 12.35
C HIS A 274 -22.39 27.29 11.70
N LEU A 275 -21.98 27.63 10.48
CA LEU A 275 -22.34 28.87 9.79
C LEU A 275 -23.32 28.63 8.63
N PRO A 276 -24.24 29.59 8.37
CA PRO A 276 -25.04 29.60 7.15
C PRO A 276 -24.14 29.81 5.93
N GLU A 277 -24.56 29.28 4.78
CA GLU A 277 -23.73 29.20 3.57
C GLU A 277 -23.21 30.56 3.08
N SER A 278 -24.02 31.62 3.20
CA SER A 278 -23.66 33.00 2.84
C SER A 278 -22.44 33.55 3.59
N GLU A 279 -22.24 33.18 4.85
CA GLU A 279 -21.13 33.67 5.69
C GLU A 279 -19.86 32.83 5.49
N ARG A 280 -19.98 31.56 5.07
CA ARG A 280 -18.86 30.60 5.03
C ARG A 280 -17.66 31.09 4.21
N ALA A 281 -17.91 31.72 3.07
CA ALA A 281 -16.85 32.24 2.21
C ALA A 281 -16.02 33.34 2.90
N ASN A 282 -16.71 34.28 3.56
CA ASN A 282 -16.07 35.40 4.26
C ASN A 282 -15.26 34.93 5.47
N ILE A 283 -15.86 34.13 6.35
CA ILE A 283 -15.18 33.62 7.55
C ILE A 283 -14.00 32.70 7.17
N SER A 284 -14.15 31.87 6.13
CA SER A 284 -13.05 31.05 5.59
C SER A 284 -11.87 31.91 5.11
N LYS A 285 -12.13 33.04 4.46
CA LYS A 285 -11.11 34.00 4.03
C LYS A 285 -10.42 34.64 5.23
N GLN A 286 -11.17 35.12 6.21
CA GLN A 286 -10.63 35.75 7.43
C GLN A 286 -9.74 34.79 8.22
N MET A 287 -10.18 33.55 8.48
CA MET A 287 -9.33 32.52 9.10
C MET A 287 -8.06 32.23 8.29
N THR A 288 -8.15 32.22 6.95
CA THR A 288 -6.98 31.99 6.08
C THR A 288 -5.97 33.13 6.17
N LEU A 289 -6.44 34.38 6.28
CA LEU A 289 -5.56 35.54 6.45
C LEU A 289 -4.87 35.50 7.82
N ALA A 290 -5.60 35.19 8.89
CA ALA A 290 -5.01 35.07 10.23
C ALA A 290 -3.96 33.95 10.31
N TYR A 291 -4.20 32.78 9.70
CA TYR A 291 -3.20 31.70 9.65
C TYR A 291 -2.00 31.99 8.74
N ARG A 292 -2.09 32.95 7.80
CA ARG A 292 -0.97 33.36 6.95
C ARG A 292 0.05 34.24 7.67
N GLU A 293 -0.35 34.93 8.74
CA GLU A 293 0.55 35.73 9.57
C GLU A 293 1.81 34.93 9.96
N PHE A 294 2.96 35.59 10.01
CA PHE A 294 4.21 34.94 10.42
C PHE A 294 4.24 34.73 11.93
N ASP A 295 3.84 35.77 12.66
CA ASP A 295 3.88 35.86 14.11
C ASP A 295 2.66 35.19 14.78
N GLU A 296 2.89 34.49 15.90
CA GLU A 296 1.86 33.78 16.65
C GLU A 296 0.88 34.73 17.34
N ASP A 297 1.37 35.80 17.99
CA ASP A 297 0.53 36.74 18.73
C ASP A 297 -0.40 37.50 17.78
N ILE A 298 0.10 37.88 16.59
CA ILE A 298 -0.71 38.53 15.56
C ILE A 298 -1.78 37.55 15.03
N ALA A 299 -1.41 36.29 14.77
CA ALA A 299 -2.37 35.27 14.33
C ALA A 299 -3.46 35.01 15.40
N LEU A 300 -3.06 34.85 16.66
CA LEU A 300 -3.94 34.60 17.80
C LEU A 300 -4.90 35.77 18.05
N LYS A 301 -4.40 37.01 18.05
CA LYS A 301 -5.22 38.23 18.18
C LYS A 301 -6.28 38.31 17.06
N LYS A 302 -5.92 38.02 15.82
CA LYS A 302 -6.86 38.01 14.69
C LYS A 302 -7.91 36.90 14.78
N LEU A 303 -7.54 35.71 15.29
CA LEU A 303 -8.48 34.60 15.46
C LEU A 303 -9.42 34.80 16.67
N ASN A 304 -8.94 35.39 17.77
CA ASN A 304 -9.79 35.75 18.90
C ASN A 304 -10.78 36.86 18.52
N LEU A 305 -10.33 37.94 17.88
CA LEU A 305 -11.22 39.00 17.37
C LEU A 305 -12.28 38.44 16.40
N LEU A 306 -11.92 37.44 15.59
CA LEU A 306 -12.88 36.75 14.73
C LEU A 306 -13.90 35.94 15.54
N ALA A 307 -13.50 35.24 16.60
CA ALA A 307 -14.42 34.54 17.49
C ALA A 307 -15.37 35.52 18.20
N ASP A 308 -14.86 36.65 18.69
CA ASP A 308 -15.65 37.66 19.39
C ASP A 308 -16.69 38.33 18.46
N ASN A 309 -16.33 38.61 17.22
CA ASN A 309 -17.26 39.08 16.18
C ASN A 309 -18.33 38.04 15.80
N LEU A 310 -18.03 36.75 15.94
CA LEU A 310 -18.98 35.66 15.69
C LEU A 310 -19.90 35.41 16.90
N GLU A 311 -19.49 35.77 18.12
CA GLU A 311 -20.16 35.38 19.38
C GLU A 311 -21.67 35.66 19.37
N TYR A 312 -22.07 36.87 18.99
CA TYR A 312 -23.46 37.30 19.08
C TYR A 312 -24.39 36.61 18.05
N ARG A 313 -23.93 36.46 16.80
CA ARG A 313 -24.75 35.88 15.71
C ARG A 313 -24.61 34.37 15.61
N TYR A 314 -23.44 33.83 15.98
CA TYR A 314 -23.01 32.46 15.71
C TYR A 314 -22.18 31.89 16.89
N PRO A 315 -22.73 31.83 18.13
CA PRO A 315 -21.98 31.42 19.32
C PRO A 315 -21.34 30.03 19.19
N SER A 316 -22.01 29.08 18.53
CA SER A 316 -21.45 27.74 18.26
C SER A 316 -20.22 27.79 17.35
N ALA A 317 -20.17 28.71 16.37
CA ALA A 317 -19.00 28.90 15.51
C ALA A 317 -17.85 29.57 16.28
N ALA A 318 -18.15 30.54 17.15
CA ALA A 318 -17.17 31.19 18.02
C ALA A 318 -16.56 30.21 19.04
N ALA A 319 -17.39 29.41 19.73
CA ALA A 319 -16.95 28.33 20.61
C ALA A 319 -16.11 27.28 19.87
N SER A 320 -16.58 26.85 18.69
CA SER A 320 -15.83 25.94 17.80
C SER A 320 -14.50 26.55 17.32
N LEU A 321 -14.38 27.88 17.23
CA LEU A 321 -13.13 28.57 16.93
C LEU A 321 -12.19 28.67 18.14
N ARG A 322 -12.67 28.98 19.35
CA ARG A 322 -11.82 29.05 20.55
C ARG A 322 -11.32 27.68 21.04
N GLU A 323 -12.10 26.61 20.86
CA GLU A 323 -11.78 25.25 21.34
C GLU A 323 -10.43 24.73 20.79
N GLY A 324 -9.38 24.62 21.61
CA GLY A 324 -8.05 24.19 21.14
C GLY A 324 -7.44 25.09 20.07
N LEU A 325 -7.68 26.41 20.13
CA LEU A 325 -7.17 27.40 19.18
C LEU A 325 -5.64 27.47 19.17
N GLU A 326 -5.00 27.51 20.34
CA GLU A 326 -3.54 27.63 20.51
C GLU A 326 -2.77 26.49 19.85
N GLU A 327 -3.35 25.30 19.78
CA GLU A 327 -2.74 24.13 19.12
C GLU A 327 -2.78 24.24 17.59
N THR A 328 -3.63 25.11 17.04
CA THR A 328 -3.61 25.40 15.60
C THR A 328 -2.47 26.34 15.19
N LEU A 329 -1.77 26.93 16.17
CA LEU A 329 -0.63 27.85 16.01
C LEU A 329 0.70 27.26 16.49
N THR A 330 0.77 25.98 16.87
CA THR A 330 2.02 25.34 17.33
C THR A 330 3.16 25.46 16.33
N VAL A 331 2.90 25.36 15.02
CA VAL A 331 3.93 25.58 13.98
C VAL A 331 4.34 27.05 13.79
N HIS A 332 3.52 28.01 14.24
CA HIS A 332 3.89 29.42 14.33
C HIS A 332 4.82 29.65 15.54
N ARG A 333 4.50 29.06 16.69
CA ARG A 333 5.32 29.10 17.92
C ARG A 333 6.72 28.54 17.69
N LEU A 334 6.80 27.40 17.00
CA LEU A 334 8.05 26.76 16.56
C LEU A 334 8.76 27.51 15.40
N LYS A 335 8.23 28.66 14.98
CA LYS A 335 8.79 29.54 13.91
C LYS A 335 9.10 28.80 12.61
N VAL A 336 8.29 27.79 12.27
CA VAL A 336 8.47 26.96 11.08
C VAL A 336 8.29 27.83 9.83
N PRO A 337 9.25 27.88 8.89
CA PRO A 337 9.15 28.80 7.75
C PRO A 337 8.39 28.21 6.56
N GLY A 338 7.85 29.11 5.73
CA GLY A 338 7.49 28.88 4.32
C GLY A 338 6.67 27.63 4.01
N LEU A 339 7.16 26.83 3.06
CA LEU A 339 6.47 25.64 2.52
C LEU A 339 6.36 24.51 3.54
N LEU A 340 7.30 24.41 4.48
CA LEU A 340 7.24 23.43 5.55
C LEU A 340 6.06 23.72 6.48
N ARG A 341 5.85 25.00 6.87
CA ARG A 341 4.70 25.41 7.68
C ARG A 341 3.37 25.07 7.00
N MET A 342 3.26 25.33 5.70
CA MET A 342 2.07 24.99 4.90
C MET A 342 1.79 23.48 4.84
N THR A 343 2.82 22.65 4.97
CA THR A 343 2.64 21.19 5.03
C THR A 343 2.22 20.75 6.43
N LEU A 344 2.94 21.20 7.46
CA LEU A 344 2.79 20.71 8.84
C LEU A 344 1.59 21.30 9.58
N CYS A 345 1.00 22.41 9.13
CA CYS A 345 -0.23 22.94 9.73
C CYS A 345 -1.49 22.10 9.45
N SER A 346 -1.37 20.96 8.76
CA SER A 346 -2.49 20.16 8.28
C SER A 346 -2.20 18.66 8.23
N THR A 347 -3.27 17.87 8.31
CA THR A 347 -3.27 16.41 8.10
C THR A 347 -3.25 15.99 6.62
N ASN A 348 -3.12 16.94 5.68
CA ASN A 348 -3.19 16.70 4.22
C ASN A 348 -2.30 15.55 3.72
N CYS A 349 -1.11 15.32 4.32
CA CYS A 349 -0.23 14.23 3.89
C CYS A 349 -0.81 12.85 4.18
N ILE A 350 -1.50 12.66 5.31
CA ILE A 350 -2.16 11.41 5.66
C ILE A 350 -3.58 11.33 5.07
N GLU A 351 -4.31 12.44 4.96
CA GLU A 351 -5.58 12.52 4.20
C GLU A 351 -5.40 12.08 2.74
N SER A 352 -4.27 12.44 2.11
CA SER A 352 -3.92 11.96 0.76
C SER A 352 -3.70 10.45 0.68
N ALA A 353 -3.12 9.83 1.73
CA ALA A 353 -2.97 8.38 1.79
C ALA A 353 -4.31 7.69 2.09
N ASN A 354 -5.13 8.28 2.97
CA ASN A 354 -6.51 7.87 3.23
C ASN A 354 -7.37 7.88 1.96
N SER A 355 -7.17 8.85 1.05
CA SER A 355 -7.84 8.89 -0.26
C SER A 355 -7.47 7.70 -1.14
N VAL A 356 -6.17 7.37 -1.25
CA VAL A 356 -5.70 6.19 -2.01
C VAL A 356 -6.23 4.90 -1.38
N ALA A 357 -6.19 4.77 -0.05
CA ALA A 357 -6.73 3.61 0.64
C ALA A 357 -8.24 3.45 0.38
N ARG A 358 -9.03 4.54 0.44
CA ARG A 358 -10.45 4.55 0.06
C ARG A 358 -10.67 4.08 -1.37
N GLN A 359 -9.82 4.46 -2.32
CA GLN A 359 -9.90 4.01 -3.70
C GLN A 359 -9.66 2.50 -3.81
N THR A 360 -8.60 1.97 -3.19
CA THR A 360 -8.29 0.52 -3.17
C THR A 360 -9.44 -0.31 -2.56
N ILE A 361 -10.00 0.13 -1.43
CA ILE A 361 -11.07 -0.61 -0.74
C ILE A 361 -12.48 -0.32 -1.27
N SER A 362 -12.64 0.64 -2.19
CA SER A 362 -13.95 1.13 -2.68
C SER A 362 -14.89 0.04 -3.19
N ARG A 363 -14.33 -1.07 -3.68
CA ARG A 363 -15.02 -2.21 -4.28
C ARG A 363 -15.32 -3.34 -3.26
N VAL A 364 -14.96 -3.17 -1.98
CA VAL A 364 -15.34 -4.01 -0.84
C VAL A 364 -16.55 -3.37 -0.13
N LYS A 365 -17.68 -4.09 -0.09
CA LYS A 365 -18.96 -3.58 0.46
C LYS A 365 -19.48 -4.35 1.68
N ASN A 366 -18.92 -5.53 1.96
CA ASN A 366 -19.31 -6.37 3.09
C ASN A 366 -18.08 -6.60 3.98
N TRP A 367 -18.11 -6.04 5.18
CA TRP A 367 -17.04 -6.08 6.18
C TRP A 367 -17.47 -7.02 7.31
N GLN A 368 -16.77 -8.14 7.45
CA GLN A 368 -17.15 -9.22 8.35
C GLN A 368 -16.50 -9.11 9.74
N ASN A 369 -15.31 -8.50 9.83
CA ASN A 369 -14.54 -8.33 11.07
C ASN A 369 -13.40 -7.31 10.89
N GLY A 370 -12.84 -6.85 12.00
CA GLY A 370 -11.70 -5.92 12.04
C GLY A 370 -10.46 -6.44 11.30
N THR A 371 -10.16 -7.74 11.36
CA THR A 371 -9.04 -8.35 10.61
C THR A 371 -9.19 -8.18 9.09
N GLN A 372 -10.40 -8.30 8.55
CA GLN A 372 -10.68 -8.00 7.14
C GLN A 372 -10.48 -6.51 6.84
N VAL A 373 -10.94 -5.62 7.73
CA VAL A 373 -10.79 -4.16 7.58
C VAL A 373 -9.31 -3.78 7.57
N ILE A 374 -8.54 -4.19 8.58
CA ILE A 374 -7.10 -3.92 8.66
C ILE A 374 -6.36 -4.51 7.45
N ARG A 375 -6.67 -5.73 7.00
CA ARG A 375 -6.06 -6.29 5.78
C ARG A 375 -6.23 -5.38 4.55
N TRP A 376 -7.45 -4.91 4.32
CA TRP A 376 -7.76 -4.05 3.18
C TRP A 376 -7.27 -2.61 3.32
N VAL A 377 -7.23 -2.08 4.54
CA VAL A 377 -6.67 -0.75 4.81
C VAL A 377 -5.14 -0.78 4.69
N THR A 378 -4.46 -1.79 5.23
CA THR A 378 -3.02 -2.02 5.03
C THR A 378 -2.68 -2.14 3.54
N ALA A 379 -3.44 -2.93 2.78
CA ALA A 379 -3.35 -3.01 1.32
C ALA A 379 -3.42 -1.63 0.64
N GLY A 380 -4.37 -0.79 1.06
CA GLY A 380 -4.50 0.59 0.57
C GLY A 380 -3.33 1.50 0.93
N PHE A 381 -2.82 1.42 2.16
CA PHE A 381 -1.67 2.20 2.61
C PHE A 381 -0.35 1.75 1.96
N LEU A 382 -0.11 0.45 1.78
CA LEU A 382 1.03 -0.07 1.03
C LEU A 382 1.02 0.42 -0.43
N GLN A 383 -0.16 0.48 -1.06
CA GLN A 383 -0.31 1.07 -2.40
C GLN A 383 -0.09 2.59 -2.39
N ALA A 384 -0.41 3.29 -1.29
CA ALA A 384 -0.10 4.70 -1.11
C ALA A 384 1.40 4.97 -0.91
N GLU A 385 2.11 4.16 -0.11
CA GLU A 385 3.56 4.32 0.16
C GLU A 385 4.38 4.32 -1.14
N ARG A 386 4.00 3.50 -2.14
CA ARG A 386 4.63 3.44 -3.46
C ARG A 386 4.61 4.77 -4.23
N GLY A 387 3.67 5.67 -3.92
CA GLY A 387 3.55 7.00 -4.52
C GLY A 387 4.11 8.14 -3.68
N PHE A 388 4.80 7.85 -2.56
CA PHE A 388 5.25 8.90 -1.64
C PHE A 388 6.48 9.64 -2.15
N ILE A 389 6.27 10.89 -2.55
CA ILE A 389 7.32 11.91 -2.66
C ILE A 389 7.65 12.54 -1.30
N ARG A 390 8.85 13.12 -1.17
CA ARG A 390 9.25 13.94 -0.01
C ARG A 390 8.30 15.12 0.21
N ILE A 391 8.12 15.53 1.47
CA ILE A 391 7.24 16.65 1.83
C ILE A 391 7.68 17.98 1.21
N LYS A 392 6.73 18.87 0.94
CA LYS A 392 7.03 20.24 0.48
C LYS A 392 7.75 21.00 1.60
N GLY A 393 8.85 21.66 1.26
CA GLY A 393 9.69 22.33 2.25
C GLY A 393 10.63 21.42 3.06
N TYR A 394 10.88 20.16 2.65
CA TYR A 394 11.80 19.25 3.37
C TYR A 394 13.17 19.86 3.70
N ARG A 395 13.72 20.72 2.83
CA ARG A 395 14.98 21.45 3.05
C ARG A 395 14.95 22.39 4.27
N GLN A 396 13.77 22.68 4.80
CA GLN A 396 13.55 23.54 5.96
C GLN A 396 13.39 22.72 7.26
N LEU A 397 13.43 21.38 7.22
CA LEU A 397 13.34 20.53 8.41
C LEU A 397 14.38 20.85 9.50
N PRO A 398 15.63 21.26 9.20
CA PRO A 398 16.57 21.70 10.25
C PRO A 398 16.04 22.82 11.16
N PHE A 399 15.18 23.72 10.66
CA PHE A 399 14.54 24.74 11.50
C PHE A 399 13.59 24.12 12.53
N LEU A 400 12.81 23.13 12.12
CA LEU A 400 11.89 22.40 13.00
C LEU A 400 12.66 21.54 14.01
N ILE A 401 13.71 20.84 13.57
CA ILE A 401 14.57 20.02 14.44
C ILE A 401 15.19 20.90 15.54
N ASN A 402 15.76 22.04 15.17
CA ASN A 402 16.32 23.00 16.12
C ASN A 402 15.27 23.60 17.05
N ALA A 403 14.05 23.89 16.56
CA ALA A 403 12.96 24.43 17.39
C ALA A 403 12.40 23.42 18.40
N ILE A 404 12.51 22.12 18.14
CA ILE A 404 11.98 21.05 19.00
C ILE A 404 13.05 20.47 19.95
N ARG A 405 14.29 20.34 19.48
CA ARG A 405 15.42 19.67 20.18
C ARG A 405 16.54 20.63 20.61
N GLY A 406 16.42 21.94 20.31
CA GLY A 406 17.45 22.93 20.62
C GLY A 406 17.83 23.02 22.10
N ASP A 407 16.85 22.87 22.99
CA ASP A 407 17.07 22.87 24.44
C ASP A 407 17.85 21.63 24.92
N GLU A 408 17.61 20.46 24.31
CA GLU A 408 18.29 19.20 24.64
C GLU A 408 19.77 19.25 24.23
N LEU A 409 20.08 19.90 23.11
CA LEU A 409 21.44 20.12 22.60
C LEU A 409 22.24 21.17 23.41
N LEU A 410 21.57 22.01 24.20
CA LEU A 410 22.21 22.94 25.13
C LEU A 410 22.49 22.27 26.48
N GLN A 411 21.54 21.50 27.02
CA GLN A 411 21.71 20.79 28.30
C GLN A 411 22.79 19.68 28.24
N THR A 412 22.87 18.95 27.12
CA THR A 412 23.93 17.94 26.91
C THR A 412 25.32 18.56 26.85
N LYS A 413 25.46 19.77 26.29
CA LYS A 413 26.74 20.49 26.24
C LYS A 413 27.15 21.07 27.60
N SER A 414 26.22 21.57 28.41
CA SER A 414 26.57 22.07 29.76
C SER A 414 27.03 20.93 30.67
N CYS A 415 26.44 19.73 30.57
CA CYS A 415 26.88 18.58 31.36
C CYS A 415 28.30 18.12 30.98
N ALA A 416 28.60 18.09 29.67
CA ALA A 416 29.92 17.71 29.14
C ALA A 416 31.04 18.74 29.38
N GLN A 417 30.72 19.95 29.87
CA GLN A 417 31.69 20.99 30.27
C GLN A 417 31.91 21.09 31.79
N VAL A 418 31.21 20.28 32.58
CA VAL A 418 31.29 20.21 34.05
C VAL A 418 31.81 18.82 34.51
N SER A 419 32.27 18.00 33.56
CA SER A 419 32.86 16.67 33.77
C SER A 419 34.39 16.72 33.65
#